data_AF-A3QNY6-F1
#
_entry.id   AF-A3QNY6-F1
#
_cell.length_a   1.000
_cell.length_b   1.000
_cell.length_c   1.000
_cell.angle_alpha   90.00
_cell.angle_beta   90.00
_cell.angle_gamma   90.00
#
_symmetry.space_group_name_H-M   'P 1'
#
loop_
_entity.id
_entity.type
_entity.pdbx_description
1 polymer ?
#
loop_
_entity_poly.entity_id
_entity_poly.type
_entity_poly.pdbx_seq_one_letter_code
_entity_poly.pdbx_strand_id
1 'polypeptide(L)'
;MKKLAIMAAASMMVAVSTAHAQFSYSGNTGTVKVAVTEECQIQVGDFSTTKPRSQLTNGAAIGPINVSARGCDTRQIALQAGADNIEGDKLYMRSDNGGDKLYVVLSALDGSNWTTDNGVFYNTVPGNWGGTIGVRVQGDQTLTPTGNYTLTLTGGYWAK
;
A
#
# COMPACT_ATOMS: atom_id res chain seq x y z
N MET A 1 -52.60 38.61 -34.93
CA MET A 1 -51.24 38.46 -34.36
C MET A 1 -51.35 38.07 -32.89
N LYS A 2 -50.94 36.85 -32.52
CA LYS A 2 -50.79 36.44 -31.12
C LYS A 2 -49.62 35.45 -31.06
N LYS A 3 -48.43 35.95 -30.71
CA LYS A 3 -47.25 35.10 -30.43
C LYS A 3 -47.25 34.83 -28.93
N LEU A 4 -47.48 33.58 -28.55
CA LEU A 4 -47.30 33.09 -27.18
C LEU A 4 -45.84 32.65 -27.05
N ALA A 5 -45.06 33.40 -26.26
CA ALA A 5 -43.70 33.04 -25.92
C ALA A 5 -43.73 32.00 -24.79
N ILE A 6 -43.23 30.80 -25.06
CA ILE A 6 -42.99 29.78 -24.06
C ILE A 6 -41.59 30.06 -23.48
N MET A 7 -41.53 30.62 -22.27
CA MET A 7 -40.29 30.66 -21.49
C MET A 7 -40.03 29.25 -20.96
N ALA A 8 -39.06 28.55 -21.54
CA ALA A 8 -38.50 27.35 -20.95
C ALA A 8 -37.62 27.77 -19.77
N ALA A 9 -38.08 27.48 -18.55
CA ALA A 9 -37.24 27.56 -17.37
C ALA A 9 -36.18 26.46 -17.48
N ALA A 10 -34.94 26.85 -17.81
CA ALA A 10 -33.79 25.96 -17.74
C ALA A 10 -33.48 25.71 -16.25
N SER A 11 -34.05 24.63 -15.70
CA SER A 11 -33.69 24.12 -14.39
C SER A 11 -32.23 23.68 -14.45
N MET A 12 -31.33 24.50 -13.91
CA MET A 12 -29.93 24.15 -13.72
C MET A 12 -29.86 23.00 -12.70
N MET A 13 -29.72 21.78 -13.18
CA MET A 13 -29.34 20.65 -12.34
C MET A 13 -27.89 20.88 -11.91
N VAL A 14 -27.70 21.37 -10.69
CA VAL A 14 -26.39 21.38 -10.04
C VAL A 14 -26.04 19.94 -9.72
N ALA A 15 -25.28 19.30 -10.60
CA ALA A 15 -24.66 18.01 -10.32
C ALA A 15 -23.63 18.23 -9.21
N VAL A 16 -24.00 17.89 -7.98
CA VAL A 16 -23.04 17.81 -6.86
C VAL A 16 -22.24 16.54 -7.10
N SER A 17 -21.13 16.62 -7.82
CA SER A 17 -20.18 15.51 -7.91
C SER A 17 -19.55 15.32 -6.54
N THR A 18 -19.94 14.28 -5.82
CA THR A 18 -19.18 13.82 -4.66
C THR A 18 -17.87 13.26 -5.20
N ALA A 19 -16.79 14.04 -5.13
CA ALA A 19 -15.47 13.52 -5.42
C ALA A 19 -15.18 12.37 -4.43
N HIS A 20 -14.96 11.18 -4.97
CA HIS A 20 -14.58 10.01 -4.18
C HIS A 20 -13.07 10.07 -3.97
N ALA A 21 -12.65 9.70 -2.75
CA ALA A 21 -11.25 9.66 -2.42
C ALA A 21 -10.49 8.68 -3.32
N GLN A 22 -9.32 9.09 -3.82
CA GLN A 22 -8.52 8.28 -4.74
C GLN A 22 -7.02 8.52 -4.59
N PHE A 23 -6.26 7.50 -4.95
CA PHE A 23 -4.81 7.58 -5.05
C PHE A 23 -4.40 8.32 -6.33
N SER A 24 -3.41 9.19 -6.21
CA SER A 24 -2.76 9.86 -7.32
C SER A 24 -1.28 9.58 -7.29
N TYR A 25 -0.79 8.95 -8.36
CA TYR A 25 0.63 8.63 -8.54
C TYR A 25 1.48 9.91 -8.59
N SER A 26 2.54 9.96 -7.79
CA SER A 26 3.48 11.08 -7.75
C SER A 26 4.72 10.72 -6.94
N GLY A 27 5.55 9.81 -7.47
CA GLY A 27 6.74 9.34 -6.77
C GLY A 27 7.47 8.22 -7.51
N ASN A 28 8.18 7.38 -6.77
CA ASN A 28 8.81 6.17 -7.28
C ASN A 28 8.14 4.92 -6.70
N THR A 29 8.58 3.77 -7.19
CA THR A 29 8.17 2.46 -6.69
C THR A 29 9.30 1.85 -5.89
N GLY A 30 9.00 1.39 -4.67
CA GLY A 30 9.89 0.64 -3.80
C GLY A 30 9.46 -0.81 -3.69
N THR A 31 10.42 -1.71 -3.50
CA THR A 31 10.16 -3.14 -3.31
C THR A 31 10.74 -3.63 -1.99
N VAL A 32 9.97 -4.47 -1.28
CA VAL A 32 10.47 -5.27 -0.15
C VAL A 32 10.52 -6.71 -0.59
N LYS A 33 11.65 -7.35 -0.35
CA LYS A 33 11.89 -8.76 -0.68
C LYS A 33 12.23 -9.54 0.57
N VAL A 34 11.73 -10.77 0.65
CA VAL A 34 12.13 -11.72 1.68
C VAL A 34 12.26 -13.11 1.08
N ALA A 35 13.33 -13.82 1.41
CA ALA A 35 13.45 -15.25 1.13
C ALA A 35 12.94 -16.03 2.35
N VAL A 36 11.83 -16.75 2.16
CA VAL A 36 11.30 -17.69 3.15
C VAL A 36 12.06 -19.01 3.02
N THR A 37 12.60 -19.50 4.12
CA THR A 37 13.46 -20.70 4.15
C THR A 37 12.95 -21.75 5.13
N GLU A 38 13.55 -22.94 5.08
CA GLU A 38 13.56 -23.86 6.22
C GLU A 38 14.52 -23.36 7.32
N GLU A 39 14.55 -24.05 8.46
CA GLU A 39 15.50 -23.77 9.55
C GLU A 39 16.95 -23.89 9.11
N CYS A 40 17.26 -24.92 8.32
CA CYS A 40 18.57 -25.07 7.70
C CYS A 40 18.64 -24.15 6.48
N GLN A 41 19.17 -22.94 6.68
CA GLN A 41 19.35 -21.96 5.62
C GLN A 41 20.77 -22.02 5.05
N ILE A 42 20.86 -22.03 3.71
CA ILE A 42 22.10 -21.77 2.98
C ILE A 42 21.92 -20.48 2.19
N GLN A 43 22.81 -19.51 2.42
CA GLN A 43 22.79 -18.23 1.71
C GLN A 43 23.93 -18.20 0.68
N VAL A 44 23.59 -17.83 -0.57
CA VAL A 44 24.54 -17.71 -1.68
C VAL A 44 24.33 -16.36 -2.36
N GLY A 45 25.39 -15.57 -2.52
CA GLY A 45 25.33 -14.24 -3.13
C GLY A 45 25.11 -13.10 -2.13
N ASP A 46 24.53 -11.99 -2.60
CA ASP A 46 24.35 -10.77 -1.81
C ASP A 46 23.41 -10.96 -0.60
N PHE A 47 23.58 -10.10 0.40
CA PHE A 47 22.70 -10.07 1.57
C PHE A 47 21.27 -9.72 1.16
N SER A 48 20.37 -10.70 1.32
CA SER A 48 18.93 -10.50 1.26
C SER A 48 18.33 -10.77 2.62
N THR A 49 17.19 -10.14 2.91
CA THR A 49 16.42 -10.48 4.10
C THR A 49 15.91 -11.91 3.95
N THR A 50 16.31 -12.78 4.87
CA THR A 50 15.82 -14.15 4.93
C THR A 50 15.06 -14.38 6.22
N LYS A 51 14.08 -15.28 6.16
CA LYS A 51 13.30 -15.65 7.34
C LYS A 51 12.92 -17.12 7.27
N PRO A 52 13.31 -17.94 8.26
CA PRO A 52 12.77 -19.28 8.38
C PRO A 52 11.25 -19.22 8.55
N ARG A 53 10.52 -20.12 7.91
CA ARG A 53 9.05 -20.15 7.98
C ARG A 53 8.53 -20.26 9.41
N SER A 54 9.26 -20.92 10.32
CA SER A 54 8.89 -20.97 11.75
C SER A 54 8.82 -19.59 12.42
N GLN A 55 9.51 -18.60 11.87
CA GLN A 55 9.54 -17.24 12.39
C GLN A 55 8.53 -16.31 11.71
N LEU A 56 7.65 -16.83 10.84
CA LEU A 56 6.54 -16.10 10.25
C LEU A 56 5.33 -16.10 11.20
N THR A 57 5.56 -15.62 12.43
CA THR A 57 4.52 -15.40 13.44
C THR A 57 3.90 -14.02 13.28
N ASN A 58 2.69 -13.84 13.81
CA ASN A 58 1.94 -12.59 13.71
C ASN A 58 2.77 -11.41 14.25
N GLY A 59 2.88 -10.33 13.47
CA GLY A 59 3.63 -9.13 13.81
C GLY A 59 5.15 -9.22 13.62
N ALA A 60 5.67 -10.39 13.21
CA ALA A 60 7.08 -10.55 12.92
C ALA A 60 7.52 -9.57 11.82
N ALA A 61 8.63 -8.88 12.06
CA ALA A 61 9.17 -7.92 11.11
C ALA A 61 9.75 -8.65 9.89
N ILE A 62 9.41 -8.18 8.69
CA ILE A 62 10.00 -8.64 7.43
C ILE A 62 11.09 -7.67 7.02
N GLY A 63 10.73 -6.42 6.75
CA GLY A 63 11.69 -5.41 6.34
C GLY A 63 11.09 -4.00 6.37
N PRO A 64 11.94 -2.98 6.48
CA PRO A 64 11.53 -1.59 6.39
C PRO A 64 11.46 -1.08 4.94
N ILE A 65 10.67 -0.03 4.73
CA ILE A 65 10.69 0.83 3.55
C ILE A 65 10.90 2.26 4.02
N ASN A 66 11.94 2.91 3.52
CA ASN A 66 12.14 4.34 3.77
C ASN A 66 11.30 5.14 2.78
N VAL A 67 10.54 6.11 3.30
CA VAL A 67 9.70 6.99 2.49
C VAL A 67 10.04 8.43 2.82
N SER A 68 10.19 9.25 1.78
CA SER A 68 10.41 10.69 1.88
C SER A 68 9.47 11.39 0.91
N ALA A 69 8.67 12.31 1.45
CA ALA A 69 7.72 13.11 0.71
C ALA A 69 8.08 14.60 0.84
N ARG A 70 8.06 15.31 -0.28
CA ARG A 70 8.45 16.72 -0.39
C ARG A 70 7.45 17.44 -1.28
N GLY A 71 7.07 18.66 -0.91
CA GLY A 71 6.03 19.43 -1.61
C GLY A 71 4.61 18.90 -1.38
N CYS A 72 4.38 18.19 -0.27
CA CYS A 72 3.10 17.59 0.09
C CYS A 72 2.34 18.37 1.17
N ASP A 73 2.61 19.67 1.32
CA ASP A 73 2.15 20.50 2.45
C ASP A 73 0.63 20.42 2.70
N THR A 74 -0.16 20.22 1.65
CA THR A 74 -1.63 20.12 1.71
C THR A 74 -2.16 18.75 1.32
N ARG A 75 -1.29 17.74 1.19
CA ARG A 75 -1.65 16.41 0.66
C ARG A 75 -1.35 15.31 1.67
N GLN A 76 -2.23 14.32 1.73
CA GLN A 76 -2.01 13.09 2.48
C GLN A 76 -1.09 12.20 1.67
N ILE A 77 0.07 11.86 2.22
CA ILE A 77 1.03 10.98 1.53
C ILE A 77 0.48 9.56 1.51
N ALA A 78 0.67 8.87 0.38
CA ALA A 78 0.10 7.55 0.17
C ALA A 78 1.07 6.59 -0.51
N LEU A 79 0.91 5.31 -0.20
CA LEU A 79 1.59 4.18 -0.82
C LEU A 79 0.53 3.24 -1.37
N GLN A 80 0.48 3.07 -2.70
CA GLN A 80 -0.40 2.11 -3.35
C GLN A 80 0.35 0.78 -3.51
N ALA A 81 -0.22 -0.31 -3.01
CA ALA A 81 0.27 -1.65 -3.31
C ALA A 81 0.09 -2.00 -4.79
N GLY A 82 1.04 -2.75 -5.35
CA GLY A 82 0.90 -3.30 -6.70
C GLY A 82 -0.35 -4.19 -6.82
N ALA A 83 -0.89 -4.31 -8.04
CA ALA A 83 -2.09 -5.12 -8.30
C ALA A 83 -1.92 -6.60 -7.87
N ASP A 84 -0.70 -7.13 -7.98
CA ASP A 84 -0.35 -8.49 -7.55
C ASP A 84 0.02 -8.58 -6.06
N ASN A 85 -0.23 -7.54 -5.27
CA ASN A 85 0.07 -7.47 -3.84
C ASN A 85 -1.16 -7.15 -2.98
N ILE A 86 -2.36 -7.19 -3.57
CA ILE A 86 -3.63 -6.90 -2.91
C ILE A 86 -4.67 -7.98 -3.21
N GLU A 87 -5.44 -8.37 -2.20
CA GLU A 87 -6.66 -9.18 -2.33
C GLU A 87 -7.74 -8.61 -1.40
N GLY A 88 -8.75 -7.98 -1.98
CA GLY A 88 -9.70 -7.15 -1.22
C GLY A 88 -8.94 -6.07 -0.45
N ASP A 89 -9.16 -5.96 0.84
CA ASP A 89 -8.47 -4.99 1.71
C ASP A 89 -7.15 -5.50 2.30
N LYS A 90 -6.72 -6.72 1.96
CA LYS A 90 -5.51 -7.33 2.51
C LYS A 90 -4.32 -7.14 1.59
N LEU A 91 -3.19 -6.85 2.21
CA LEU A 91 -1.89 -6.77 1.53
C LEU A 91 -1.16 -8.11 1.65
N TYR A 92 -0.44 -8.50 0.62
CA TYR A 92 0.44 -9.66 0.65
C TYR A 92 1.69 -9.46 -0.19
N MET A 93 2.78 -10.10 0.22
CA MET A 93 3.93 -10.33 -0.64
C MET A 93 3.64 -11.53 -1.55
N ARG A 94 3.92 -11.40 -2.84
CA ARG A 94 3.70 -12.47 -3.82
C ARG A 94 4.99 -13.23 -4.05
N SER A 95 4.91 -14.55 -4.05
CA SER A 95 6.02 -15.42 -4.42
C SER A 95 6.43 -15.23 -5.89
N ASP A 96 7.71 -15.42 -6.20
CA ASP A 96 8.23 -15.33 -7.57
C ASP A 96 7.60 -16.38 -8.51
N ASN A 97 7.12 -17.52 -7.99
CA ASN A 97 6.41 -18.54 -8.75
C ASN A 97 4.96 -18.13 -9.09
N GLY A 98 4.49 -17.01 -8.53
CA GLY A 98 3.16 -16.46 -8.79
C GLY A 98 2.01 -17.24 -8.14
N GLY A 99 2.24 -18.22 -7.27
CA GLY A 99 1.15 -19.00 -6.64
C GLY A 99 0.88 -18.61 -5.19
N ASP A 100 1.95 -18.43 -4.42
CA ASP A 100 1.90 -18.32 -2.96
C ASP A 100 1.84 -16.87 -2.47
N LYS A 101 1.15 -16.67 -1.35
CA LYS A 101 0.95 -15.35 -0.70
C LYS A 101 1.47 -15.39 0.72
N LEU A 102 2.20 -14.35 1.10
CA LEU A 102 2.56 -14.05 2.49
C LEU A 102 1.85 -12.75 2.90
N TYR A 103 0.78 -12.86 3.70
CA TYR A 103 -0.02 -11.69 4.11
C TYR A 103 0.74 -10.79 5.07
N VAL A 104 0.59 -9.48 4.89
CA VAL A 104 1.35 -8.47 5.63
C VAL A 104 0.48 -7.28 6.02
N VAL A 105 0.93 -6.57 7.05
CA VAL A 105 0.44 -5.24 7.41
C VAL A 105 1.57 -4.23 7.34
N LEU A 106 1.20 -2.97 7.08
CA LEU A 106 2.10 -1.83 7.11
C LEU A 106 1.87 -1.03 8.38
N SER A 107 2.96 -0.54 8.98
CA SER A 107 2.91 0.34 10.14
C SER A 107 4.02 1.38 10.06
N ALA A 108 3.71 2.66 10.26
CA ALA A 108 4.74 3.67 10.40
C ALA A 108 5.50 3.48 11.73
N LEU A 109 6.83 3.41 11.67
CA LEU A 109 7.65 3.09 12.85
C LEU A 109 7.81 4.26 13.81
N ASP A 110 7.51 5.48 13.36
CA ASP A 110 7.49 6.70 14.17
C ASP A 110 6.19 6.88 14.96
N GLY A 111 5.20 5.99 14.78
CA GLY A 111 3.90 6.06 15.43
C GLY A 111 2.93 7.08 14.79
N SER A 112 3.26 7.63 13.62
CA SER A 112 2.34 8.50 12.88
C SER A 112 1.05 7.77 12.48
N ASN A 113 -0.04 8.52 12.30
CA ASN A 113 -1.38 7.96 12.07
C ASN A 113 -1.59 7.67 10.58
N TRP A 114 -1.59 6.39 10.22
CA TRP A 114 -1.87 5.91 8.87
C TRP A 114 -3.08 4.99 8.86
N THR A 115 -3.74 4.90 7.70
CA THR A 115 -4.86 3.99 7.48
C THR A 115 -4.74 3.35 6.09
N THR A 116 -5.48 2.26 5.90
CA THR A 116 -5.55 1.54 4.63
C THR A 116 -6.95 1.66 4.03
N ASP A 117 -7.03 1.90 2.72
CA ASP A 117 -8.26 1.84 1.93
C ASP A 117 -7.94 1.21 0.57
N ASN A 118 -8.53 0.05 0.26
CA ASN A 118 -8.37 -0.66 -1.03
C ASN A 118 -6.92 -0.76 -1.51
N GLY A 119 -6.01 -1.16 -0.61
CA GLY A 119 -4.57 -1.33 -0.86
C GLY A 119 -3.75 -0.04 -0.95
N VAL A 120 -4.37 1.11 -0.65
CA VAL A 120 -3.68 2.38 -0.43
C VAL A 120 -3.45 2.55 1.05
N PHE A 121 -2.19 2.59 1.46
CA PHE A 121 -1.78 2.95 2.82
C PHE A 121 -1.39 4.42 2.85
N TYR A 122 -2.15 5.26 3.55
CA TYR A 122 -1.96 6.71 3.54
C TYR A 122 -1.92 7.34 4.93
N ASN A 123 -1.15 8.41 5.06
CA ASN A 123 -1.06 9.21 6.28
C ASN A 123 -2.33 10.05 6.40
N THR A 124 -2.97 9.97 7.56
CA THR A 124 -4.21 10.72 7.83
C THR A 124 -3.97 12.22 8.02
N VAL A 125 -2.72 12.62 8.29
CA VAL A 125 -2.31 14.02 8.44
C VAL A 125 -1.61 14.49 7.15
N PRO A 126 -2.10 15.55 6.49
CA PRO A 126 -1.40 16.16 5.36
C PRO A 126 -0.06 16.77 5.77
N GLY A 127 0.88 16.82 4.83
CA GLY A 127 2.17 17.47 5.02
C GLY A 127 3.33 16.68 4.46
N ASN A 128 4.52 17.28 4.45
CA ASN A 128 5.75 16.54 4.17
C ASN A 128 6.01 15.51 5.28
N TRP A 129 6.56 14.36 4.92
CA TRP A 129 6.90 13.31 5.88
C TRP A 129 8.17 12.59 5.45
N GLY A 130 8.97 12.21 6.42
CA GLY A 130 10.18 11.41 6.21
C GLY A 130 10.29 10.41 7.34
N GLY A 131 10.36 9.13 7.01
CA GLY A 131 10.40 8.08 8.01
C GLY A 131 10.43 6.70 7.38
N THR A 132 10.14 5.71 8.21
CA THR A 132 10.21 4.30 7.84
C THR A 132 8.87 3.62 8.07
N ILE A 133 8.38 2.91 7.05
CA ILE A 133 7.24 2.01 7.13
C ILE A 133 7.76 0.60 7.36
N GLY A 134 7.33 -0.04 8.43
CA GLY A 134 7.60 -1.46 8.68
C GLY A 134 6.62 -2.36 7.93
N VAL A 135 7.14 -3.38 7.27
CA VAL A 135 6.36 -4.51 6.75
C VAL A 135 6.41 -5.64 7.77
N ARG A 136 5.24 -6.10 8.23
CA ARG A 136 5.11 -7.14 9.25
C ARG A 136 4.15 -8.23 8.81
N VAL A 137 4.39 -9.45 9.24
CA VAL A 137 3.52 -10.61 8.98
C VAL A 137 2.13 -10.37 9.59
N GLN A 138 1.08 -10.64 8.83
CA GLN A 138 -0.32 -10.59 9.29
C GLN A 138 -0.82 -12.00 9.65
N GLY A 139 -1.05 -12.26 10.94
CA GLY A 139 -1.43 -13.58 11.44
C GLY A 139 -0.27 -14.60 11.37
N ASP A 140 -0.38 -15.70 12.11
CA ASP A 140 0.64 -16.76 12.05
C ASP A 140 0.58 -17.46 10.68
N GLN A 141 1.72 -17.52 10.00
CA GLN A 141 1.86 -18.04 8.63
C GLN A 141 3.06 -18.99 8.53
N THR A 142 3.27 -19.82 9.56
CA THR A 142 4.45 -20.69 9.68
C THR A 142 4.50 -21.85 8.69
N LEU A 143 3.42 -22.06 7.93
CA LEU A 143 3.31 -23.04 6.85
C LEU A 143 3.53 -22.42 5.45
N THR A 144 3.91 -21.14 5.37
CA THR A 144 4.22 -20.48 4.10
C THR A 144 5.31 -21.28 3.35
N PRO A 145 5.09 -21.62 2.07
CA PRO A 145 6.09 -22.32 1.27
C PRO A 145 7.40 -21.53 1.19
N THR A 146 8.52 -22.24 1.13
CA THR A 146 9.82 -21.61 0.91
C THR A 146 9.89 -20.98 -0.47
N GLY A 147 10.65 -19.90 -0.58
CA GLY A 147 10.76 -19.14 -1.82
C GLY A 147 10.96 -17.65 -1.58
N ASN A 148 11.14 -16.91 -2.67
CA ASN A 148 11.26 -15.47 -2.62
C ASN A 148 9.89 -14.83 -2.74
N TYR A 149 9.63 -13.85 -1.88
CA TYR A 149 8.39 -13.09 -1.85
C TYR A 149 8.69 -11.60 -2.01
N THR A 150 7.87 -10.92 -2.80
CA THR A 150 8.04 -9.49 -3.10
C THR A 150 6.74 -8.72 -2.82
N LEU A 151 6.87 -7.59 -2.14
CA LEU A 151 5.86 -6.54 -2.02
C LEU A 151 6.33 -5.31 -2.79
N THR A 152 5.47 -4.79 -3.66
CA THR A 152 5.71 -3.55 -4.41
C THR A 152 4.79 -2.45 -3.89
N LEU A 153 5.36 -1.30 -3.53
CA LEU A 153 4.61 -0.11 -3.11
C LEU A 153 5.01 1.08 -3.99
N THR A 154 4.02 1.80 -4.49
CA THR A 154 4.21 2.98 -5.33
C THR A 154 3.81 4.24 -4.57
N GLY A 155 4.72 5.23 -4.54
CA GLY A 155 4.51 6.50 -3.86
C GLY A 155 3.59 7.46 -4.62
N GLY A 156 2.75 8.16 -3.86
CA GLY A 156 1.85 9.18 -4.36
C GLY A 156 1.16 9.92 -3.22
N TYR A 157 -0.04 10.41 -3.47
CA TYR A 157 -0.87 11.06 -2.47
C TYR A 157 -2.33 10.60 -2.57
N TRP A 158 -3.03 10.71 -1.44
CA TRP A 158 -4.46 10.48 -1.33
C TRP A 158 -5.20 11.82 -1.39
N ALA A 159 -6.20 11.91 -2.26
CA ALA A 159 -7.01 13.11 -2.43
C ALA A 159 -8.49 12.74 -2.37
N LYS A 160 -9.27 13.55 -1.65
CA LYS A 160 -10.73 13.52 -1.65
C LYS A 160 -11.28 14.47 -2.70
#